data_AF-A0A2I2GMJ1-F1
#
_entry.id   AF-A0A2I2GMJ1-F1
#
_cell.length_a   1.000
_cell.length_b   1.000
_cell.length_c   1.000
_cell.angle_alpha   90.00
_cell.angle_beta   90.00
_cell.angle_gamma   90.00
#
_symmetry.space_group_name_H-M   'P 1'
#
loop_
_entity.id
_entity.type
_entity.pdbx_description
1 polymer ?
#
loop_
_entity_poly.entity_id
_entity_poly.type
_entity_poly.pdbx_seq_one_letter_code
_entity_poly.pdbx_strand_id
1 'polypeptide(L)'
;MLYLDGQPIAAKKVEQLHPRRKTVHRLEIEPCSSRHIIPPTTTTVIVKQQKDGWEEEFRLEREAYDRLHELQGTMIPVLFGQGSFNGLPALILSDIAGTTLHDIKVQQCLLQSQLEKTSKPYMSMEQSIGTRRWTIFYSVIIAM
;
A
#
# COMPACT_ATOMS: atom_id res chain seq x y z
N MET A 1 12.54 -10.62 -15.50
CA MET A 1 11.52 -10.97 -16.51
C MET A 1 10.31 -11.60 -15.82
N LEU A 2 9.10 -11.13 -16.14
CA LEU A 2 7.84 -11.70 -15.64
C LEU A 2 7.24 -12.61 -16.71
N TYR A 3 6.69 -13.74 -16.32
CA TYR A 3 5.96 -14.68 -17.17
C TYR A 3 4.62 -15.02 -16.52
N LEU A 4 3.57 -15.11 -17.33
CA LEU A 4 2.25 -15.62 -16.95
C LEU A 4 1.79 -16.55 -18.06
N ASP A 5 1.36 -17.77 -17.72
CA ASP A 5 0.98 -18.82 -18.68
C ASP A 5 2.01 -19.07 -19.79
N GLY A 6 3.29 -19.05 -19.41
CA GLY A 6 4.42 -19.21 -20.33
C GLY A 6 4.65 -18.03 -21.27
N GLN A 7 3.83 -16.98 -21.22
CA GLN A 7 3.98 -15.78 -22.04
C GLN A 7 4.76 -14.70 -21.28
N PRO A 8 5.78 -14.07 -21.91
CA PRO A 8 6.52 -12.99 -21.29
C PRO A 8 5.66 -11.73 -21.11
N ILE A 9 5.78 -11.10 -19.95
CA ILE A 9 5.23 -9.79 -19.63
C ILE A 9 6.39 -8.80 -19.50
N ALA A 10 6.45 -7.84 -20.43
CA ALA A 10 7.38 -6.72 -20.34
C ALA A 10 6.97 -5.80 -19.18
N ALA A 11 7.92 -5.54 -18.29
CA ALA A 11 7.77 -4.59 -17.20
C ALA A 11 8.63 -3.36 -17.51
N LYS A 12 8.01 -2.18 -17.48
CA LYS A 12 8.66 -0.88 -17.61
C LYS A 12 9.44 -0.52 -16.35
N LYS A 13 8.86 -0.85 -15.19
CA LYS A 13 9.42 -0.54 -13.89
C LYS A 13 9.13 -1.66 -12.91
N VAL A 14 10.07 -1.90 -12.01
CA VAL A 14 9.97 -2.85 -10.90
C VAL A 14 10.24 -2.08 -9.62
N GLU A 15 9.33 -2.16 -8.66
CA GLU A 15 9.46 -1.55 -7.34
C GLU A 15 9.28 -2.62 -6.27
N GLN A 16 10.23 -2.70 -5.33
CA GLN A 16 10.06 -3.54 -4.15
C GLN A 16 9.15 -2.82 -3.14
N LEU A 17 7.99 -3.40 -2.85
CA LEU A 17 6.96 -2.72 -2.06
C LEU A 17 7.30 -2.54 -0.58
N HIS A 18 8.21 -3.34 -0.04
CA HIS A 18 8.59 -3.21 1.36
C HIS A 18 10.04 -3.65 1.57
N PRO A 19 10.89 -2.87 2.27
CA PRO A 19 12.31 -3.19 2.46
C PRO A 19 12.57 -4.58 3.04
N ARG A 20 11.70 -5.03 3.96
CA ARG A 20 11.79 -6.38 4.59
C ARG A 20 11.12 -7.51 3.79
N ARG A 21 10.29 -7.20 2.79
CA ARG A 21 9.59 -8.22 1.98
C ARG A 21 10.21 -8.25 0.59
N LYS A 22 11.34 -8.94 0.48
CA LYS A 22 12.11 -9.06 -0.78
C LYS A 22 11.37 -9.81 -1.89
N THR A 23 10.27 -10.49 -1.58
CA THR A 23 9.51 -11.31 -2.53
C THR A 23 8.24 -10.63 -3.04
N VAL A 24 7.98 -9.37 -2.66
CA VAL A 24 6.77 -8.65 -3.07
C VAL A 24 7.14 -7.40 -3.85
N HIS A 25 6.75 -7.39 -5.12
CA HIS A 25 7.09 -6.34 -6.07
C HIS A 25 5.84 -5.75 -6.72
N ARG A 26 5.87 -4.45 -7.00
CA ARG A 26 4.93 -3.76 -7.88
C ARG A 26 5.61 -3.55 -9.22
N LEU A 27 4.96 -4.00 -10.29
CA LEU A 27 5.47 -3.88 -11.64
C LEU A 27 4.55 -2.99 -12.45
N GLU A 28 5.12 -1.98 -13.10
CA GLU A 28 4.45 -1.26 -14.19
C GLU A 28 4.66 -2.07 -15.46
N ILE A 29 3.58 -2.56 -16.06
CA ILE A 29 3.62 -3.44 -17.23
C ILE A 29 3.23 -2.69 -18.48
N GLU A 30 3.73 -3.16 -19.62
CA GLU A 30 3.28 -2.63 -20.90
C GLU A 30 1.84 -3.09 -21.20
N PRO A 31 0.94 -2.17 -21.59
CA PRO A 31 -0.38 -2.54 -22.10
C PRO A 31 -0.19 -3.49 -23.28
N CYS A 32 -0.77 -4.67 -23.21
CA CYS A 32 -0.59 -5.68 -24.25
C CYS A 32 -1.93 -6.33 -24.57
N SER A 33 -2.37 -6.16 -25.81
CA SER A 33 -3.71 -6.49 -26.29
C SER A 33 -3.97 -8.00 -26.46
N SER A 34 -2.96 -8.85 -26.27
CA SER A 34 -3.03 -10.30 -26.50
C SER A 34 -3.27 -11.14 -25.25
N ARG A 35 -3.38 -10.52 -24.07
CA ARG A 35 -3.57 -11.25 -22.81
C ARG A 35 -5.05 -11.30 -22.47
N HIS A 36 -5.67 -12.48 -22.56
CA HIS A 36 -7.08 -12.65 -22.16
C HIS A 36 -7.30 -12.53 -20.64
N ILE A 37 -6.25 -12.75 -19.85
CA ILE A 37 -6.36 -12.89 -18.39
C ILE A 37 -6.12 -11.57 -17.65
N ILE A 38 -5.22 -10.73 -18.14
CA ILE A 38 -4.97 -9.40 -17.57
C ILE A 38 -5.75 -8.39 -18.41
N PRO A 39 -6.68 -7.63 -17.82
CA PRO A 39 -7.42 -6.60 -18.54
C PRO A 39 -6.47 -5.63 -19.26
N PRO A 40 -6.79 -5.17 -20.49
CA PRO A 40 -5.94 -4.26 -21.24
C PRO A 40 -5.78 -2.89 -20.57
N THR A 41 -6.66 -2.55 -19.63
CA THR A 41 -6.62 -1.34 -18.81
C THR A 41 -5.65 -1.45 -17.64
N THR A 42 -5.17 -2.64 -17.29
CA THR A 42 -4.23 -2.86 -16.19
C THR A 42 -2.83 -2.43 -16.59
N THR A 43 -2.33 -1.36 -15.95
CA THR A 43 -0.98 -0.84 -16.15
C THR A 43 -0.02 -1.24 -15.03
N THR A 44 -0.54 -1.66 -13.87
CA THR A 44 0.24 -2.09 -12.72
C THR A 44 -0.25 -3.43 -12.19
N VAL A 45 0.70 -4.27 -11.76
CA VAL A 45 0.43 -5.55 -11.13
C VAL A 45 1.29 -5.73 -9.89
N ILE A 46 0.79 -6.51 -8.94
CA ILE A 46 1.57 -6.96 -7.78
C ILE A 46 2.04 -8.38 -8.02
N VAL A 47 3.33 -8.61 -7.83
CA VAL A 47 3.96 -9.92 -7.95
C VAL A 47 4.41 -10.37 -6.57
N LYS A 48 3.87 -11.50 -6.12
CA LYS A 48 4.31 -12.18 -4.89
C LYS A 48 5.07 -13.45 -5.28
N GLN A 49 6.40 -13.40 -5.17
CA GLN A 49 7.25 -14.56 -5.37
C GLN A 49 7.18 -15.52 -4.18
N GLN A 50 7.27 -16.81 -4.49
CA GLN A 50 7.53 -17.86 -3.52
C GLN A 50 8.84 -17.59 -2.78
N LYS A 51 8.85 -17.85 -1.46
CA LYS A 51 10.07 -17.82 -0.65
C LYS A 51 10.67 -19.22 -0.62
N ASP A 52 11.98 -19.27 -0.46
CA ASP A 52 12.72 -20.52 -0.34
C ASP A 52 12.27 -21.33 0.89
N GLY A 53 11.81 -22.58 0.68
CA GLY A 53 11.31 -23.47 1.72
C GLY A 53 9.89 -23.17 2.22
N TRP A 54 9.10 -22.39 1.48
CA TRP A 54 7.73 -21.97 1.82
C TRP A 54 6.73 -22.37 0.72
N GLU A 55 6.94 -23.53 0.10
CA GLU A 55 6.11 -24.09 -0.97
C GLU A 55 4.66 -24.29 -0.51
N GLU A 56 4.48 -24.77 0.72
CA GLU A 56 3.16 -25.04 1.29
C GLU A 56 2.38 -23.76 1.52
N GLU A 57 2.99 -22.71 2.07
CA GLU A 57 2.34 -21.41 2.24
C GLU A 57 1.97 -20.78 0.89
N PHE A 58 2.84 -20.92 -0.11
CA PHE A 58 2.56 -20.45 -1.46
C PHE A 58 1.35 -21.18 -2.07
N ARG A 59 1.29 -22.51 -1.93
CA ARG A 59 0.16 -23.34 -2.36
C ARG A 59 -1.13 -22.96 -1.63
N LEU A 60 -1.06 -22.80 -0.30
CA LEU A 60 -2.20 -22.43 0.54
C LEU A 60 -2.72 -21.03 0.20
N GLU A 61 -1.84 -20.07 -0.09
CA GLU A 61 -2.25 -18.73 -0.53
C GLU A 61 -3.00 -18.79 -1.86
N ARG A 62 -2.49 -19.55 -2.84
CA ARG A 62 -3.19 -19.77 -4.13
C ARG A 62 -4.59 -20.37 -3.91
N GLU A 63 -4.68 -21.45 -3.14
CA GLU A 63 -5.96 -22.08 -2.83
C GLU A 63 -6.91 -21.16 -2.05
N ALA A 64 -6.39 -20.25 -1.23
CA ALA A 64 -7.20 -19.25 -0.56
C ALA A 64 -7.82 -18.28 -1.56
N TYR A 65 -7.09 -17.84 -2.59
CA TYR A 65 -7.68 -17.02 -3.66
C TYR A 65 -8.77 -17.76 -4.42
N ASP A 66 -8.58 -19.05 -4.72
CA ASP A 66 -9.60 -19.88 -5.38
C ASP A 66 -10.86 -19.99 -4.52
N ARG A 67 -10.71 -20.24 -3.21
CA ARG A 67 -11.85 -20.30 -2.27
C ARG A 67 -12.54 -18.96 -2.08
N LEU A 68 -11.82 -17.85 -2.20
CA LEU A 68 -12.32 -16.48 -2.00
C LEU A 68 -12.62 -15.77 -3.33
N HIS A 69 -12.88 -16.52 -4.39
CA HIS A 69 -13.13 -16.00 -5.74
C HIS A 69 -14.17 -14.87 -5.77
N GLU A 70 -15.28 -15.01 -5.02
CA GLU A 70 -16.35 -14.00 -4.96
C GLU A 70 -15.93 -12.66 -4.34
N LEU A 71 -14.86 -12.64 -3.54
CA LEU A 71 -14.36 -11.42 -2.89
C LEU A 71 -13.33 -10.67 -3.74
N GLN A 72 -12.81 -11.30 -4.80
CA GLN A 72 -11.78 -10.74 -5.65
C GLN A 72 -12.29 -9.53 -6.44
N GLY A 73 -11.43 -8.51 -6.58
CA GLY A 73 -11.74 -7.26 -7.26
C GLY A 73 -12.63 -6.30 -6.47
N THR A 74 -13.25 -6.77 -5.37
CA THR A 74 -14.06 -5.94 -4.48
C THR A 74 -13.36 -5.70 -3.14
N MET A 75 -13.03 -6.78 -2.42
CA MET A 75 -12.38 -6.71 -1.09
C MET A 75 -10.92 -7.16 -1.11
N ILE A 76 -10.58 -8.13 -1.97
CA ILE A 76 -9.21 -8.64 -2.10
C ILE A 76 -8.72 -8.47 -3.54
N PRO A 77 -7.40 -8.45 -3.78
CA PRO A 77 -6.84 -8.43 -5.12
C PRO A 77 -7.42 -9.53 -6.02
N VAL A 78 -7.59 -9.24 -7.30
CA VAL A 78 -7.82 -10.25 -8.32
C VAL A 78 -6.53 -11.03 -8.51
N LEU A 79 -6.58 -12.36 -8.39
CA LEU A 79 -5.52 -13.25 -8.82
C LEU A 79 -5.64 -13.44 -10.33
N PHE A 80 -4.71 -12.88 -11.09
CA PHE A 80 -4.63 -13.13 -12.53
C PHE A 80 -4.11 -14.54 -12.80
N GLY A 81 -3.24 -15.06 -11.92
CA GLY A 81 -2.80 -16.44 -12.00
C GLY A 81 -1.42 -16.67 -11.41
N GLN A 82 -0.92 -17.87 -11.64
CA GLN A 82 0.42 -18.28 -11.27
C GLN A 82 1.35 -18.15 -12.48
N GLY A 83 2.54 -17.62 -12.24
CA GLY A 83 3.58 -17.51 -13.26
C GLY A 83 4.96 -17.55 -12.63
N SER A 84 5.90 -16.83 -13.23
CA SER A 84 7.25 -16.71 -12.68
C SER A 84 7.79 -15.30 -12.82
N PHE A 85 8.56 -14.88 -11.82
CA PHE A 85 9.30 -13.62 -11.86
C PHE A 85 10.76 -13.90 -11.57
N ASN A 86 11.63 -13.50 -12.48
CA ASN A 86 13.07 -13.77 -12.42
C ASN A 86 13.40 -15.26 -12.19
N GLY A 87 12.61 -16.16 -12.80
CA GLY A 87 12.80 -17.61 -12.69
C GLY A 87 12.18 -18.27 -11.46
N LEU A 88 11.67 -17.49 -10.49
CA LEU A 88 11.00 -18.03 -9.30
C LEU A 88 9.48 -18.04 -9.48
N PRO A 89 8.78 -19.08 -8.97
CA PRO A 89 7.31 -19.11 -8.95
C PRO A 89 6.74 -17.86 -8.30
N ALA A 90 5.66 -17.32 -8.87
CA ALA A 90 5.01 -16.13 -8.34
C ALA A 90 3.50 -16.11 -8.61
N LEU A 91 2.77 -15.45 -7.72
CA LEU A 91 1.37 -15.07 -7.94
C LEU A 91 1.32 -13.66 -8.51
N ILE A 92 0.54 -13.47 -9.57
CA ILE A 92 0.33 -12.17 -10.22
C ILE A 92 -1.05 -11.68 -9.83
N LEU A 93 -1.11 -10.53 -9.18
CA LEU A 93 -2.32 -9.96 -8.60
C LEU A 93 -2.62 -8.57 -9.19
N SER A 94 -3.88 -8.19 -9.21
CA SER A 94 -4.28 -6.80 -9.48
C SER A 94 -3.71 -5.87 -8.41
N ASP A 95 -3.27 -4.71 -8.85
CA ASP A 95 -2.92 -3.64 -7.93
C ASP A 95 -4.18 -2.94 -7.41
N ILE A 96 -4.34 -2.85 -6.09
CA ILE A 96 -5.45 -2.14 -5.45
C ILE A 96 -4.90 -0.85 -4.85
N ALA A 97 -5.51 0.27 -5.20
CA ALA A 97 -5.22 1.56 -4.58
C ALA A 97 -5.68 1.55 -3.12
N GLY A 98 -4.76 1.76 -2.19
CA GLY A 98 -5.06 1.80 -0.76
C GLY A 98 -3.85 2.23 0.05
N THR A 99 -4.10 2.66 1.29
CA THR A 99 -3.04 2.99 2.26
C THR A 99 -2.96 1.87 3.28
N THR A 100 -1.75 1.43 3.62
CA THR A 100 -1.61 0.40 4.65
C THR A 100 -1.92 0.98 6.03
N LEU A 101 -2.43 0.15 6.95
CA LEU A 101 -2.64 0.57 8.34
C LEU A 101 -1.34 1.06 9.01
N HIS A 102 -0.19 0.50 8.60
CA HIS A 102 1.11 0.93 9.08
C HIS A 102 1.39 2.38 8.67
N ASP A 103 1.16 2.71 7.39
CA ASP A 103 1.42 4.06 6.88
C ASP A 103 0.49 5.09 7.52
N ILE A 104 -0.78 4.73 7.75
CA ILE A 104 -1.72 5.56 8.50
C ILE A 104 -1.20 5.84 9.91
N LYS A 105 -0.71 4.81 10.61
CA LYS A 105 -0.17 4.96 11.97
C LYS A 105 1.08 5.85 11.97
N VAL A 106 1.97 5.69 10.99
CA VAL A 106 3.16 6.53 10.83
C VAL A 106 2.76 7.98 10.57
N GLN A 107 1.79 8.23 9.68
CA GLN A 107 1.27 9.57 9.39
C GLN A 107 0.68 10.24 10.63
N GLN A 108 -0.13 9.50 11.41
CA GLN A 108 -0.68 10.00 12.67
C GLN A 108 0.41 10.36 13.69
N CYS A 109 1.41 9.49 13.84
CA CYS A 109 2.54 9.75 14.74
C CYS A 109 3.34 10.99 14.31
N LEU A 110 3.59 11.14 13.00
CA LEU A 110 4.26 12.31 12.45
C LEU A 110 3.44 13.58 12.71
N LEU A 111 2.13 13.56 12.44
CA LEU A 111 1.22 14.69 12.71
C LEU A 111 1.25 15.09 14.19
N GLN A 112 1.17 14.13 15.11
CA GLN A 112 1.27 14.40 16.55
C GLN A 112 2.60 15.08 16.90
N SER A 113 3.72 14.59 16.36
CA SER A 113 5.04 15.20 16.60
C SER A 113 5.16 16.62 16.04
N GLN A 114 4.49 16.92 14.92
CA GLN A 114 4.47 18.26 14.33
C GLN A 114 3.62 19.21 15.18
N LEU A 115 2.44 18.76 15.62
CA LEU A 115 1.54 19.52 16.49
C LEU A 115 2.24 19.91 17.80
N GLU A 116 2.96 18.98 18.43
CA GLU A 116 3.74 19.24 19.66
C GLU A 116 4.88 20.24 19.45
N LYS A 117 5.53 20.22 18.28
CA LYS A 117 6.58 21.21 17.93
C LYS A 117 5.99 22.60 17.71
N THR A 118 4.79 22.66 17.11
CA THR A 118 4.09 23.93 16.87
C THR A 118 3.37 24.49 18.09
N SER A 119 3.01 23.67 19.08
CA SER A 119 2.32 24.13 20.30
C SER A 119 3.28 24.67 21.38
N LYS A 120 4.51 24.17 21.45
CA LYS A 120 5.56 24.67 22.37
C LYS A 120 5.87 26.17 22.27
N PRO A 121 5.96 26.82 21.09
CA PRO A 121 6.19 28.27 21.03
C PRO A 121 5.02 29.11 21.57
N TYR A 122 3.78 28.60 21.54
CA TYR A 122 2.61 29.31 22.10
C TYR A 122 2.58 29.28 23.63
N MET A 123 2.96 28.16 24.25
CA MET A 123 3.01 28.03 25.72
C MET A 123 4.13 28.87 26.36
N SER A 124 5.23 29.10 25.65
CA SER A 124 6.31 29.99 26.12
C SER A 124 5.95 31.48 26.04
N MET A 125 4.94 31.87 25.24
CA MET A 125 4.49 33.26 25.13
C MET A 125 3.54 33.64 26.26
N GLU A 126 2.72 32.71 26.75
CA GLU A 126 1.80 32.93 27.88
C GLU A 126 2.51 33.07 29.25
N GLN A 127 3.70 32.47 29.42
CA GLN A 127 4.46 32.61 30.66
C GLN A 127 5.23 33.93 30.79
N SER A 128 5.36 34.70 29.70
CA SER A 128 5.99 36.04 29.71
C SER A 128 5.00 37.17 30.03
N ILE A 129 3.71 36.98 29.72
CA ILE A 129 2.64 37.91 30.08
C ILE A 129 2.13 37.68 31.51
N GLY A 130 3.07 37.66 32.45
CA GLY A 130 2.78 37.83 33.85
C GLY A 130 2.28 39.24 34.14
N THR A 131 1.02 39.34 34.55
CA THR A 131 0.47 40.42 35.38
C THR A 131 0.14 41.73 34.65
N ARG A 132 -1.05 41.83 34.06
CA ARG A 132 -1.97 43.01 34.18
C ARG A 132 -3.30 42.75 33.47
N ARG A 133 -4.30 42.37 34.28
CA ARG A 133 -5.74 42.70 34.19
C ARG A 133 -6.31 42.98 32.78
N TRP A 134 -6.96 42.00 32.16
CA TRP A 134 -8.04 42.21 31.18
C TRP A 134 -9.08 41.08 31.25
N THR A 135 -10.19 41.36 31.92
CA THR A 135 -11.51 40.97 31.42
C THR A 135 -11.60 41.45 29.96
N ILE A 136 -11.96 40.60 29.00
CA ILE A 136 -12.69 40.87 27.74
C ILE A 136 -12.50 39.67 26.77
N PHE A 137 -13.57 38.87 26.65
CA PHE A 137 -14.00 38.09 25.48
C PHE A 137 -13.20 36.86 25.01
N TYR A 138 -13.33 35.74 25.75
CA TYR A 138 -13.62 34.45 25.11
C TYR A 138 -15.13 34.40 24.85
N SER A 139 -15.55 34.87 23.69
CA SER A 139 -16.84 34.55 23.08
C SER A 139 -16.64 34.58 21.59
N VAL A 140 -17.20 33.60 20.88
CA VAL A 140 -17.00 33.28 19.46
C VAL A 140 -15.74 32.43 19.21
N ILE A 141 -15.80 31.12 19.48
CA ILE A 141 -15.77 30.01 18.48
C ILE A 141 -16.15 28.70 19.21
N ILE A 142 -17.33 28.63 19.82
CA ILE A 142 -18.11 27.38 19.98
C ILE A 142 -19.58 27.80 19.89
N ALA A 143 -19.98 28.27 18.71
CA ALA A 143 -21.37 28.38 18.23
C ALA A 143 -21.35 29.10 16.88
N MET A 144 -21.00 28.38 15.80
CA MET A 144 -21.59 28.55 14.47
C MET A 144 -21.65 27.17 13.82
#